data_AF-A0A2V5MU23-F1
#
_entry.id   AF-A0A2V5MU23-F1
#
_cell.length_a   1.000
_cell.length_b   1.000
_cell.length_c   1.000
_cell.angle_alpha   90.00
_cell.angle_beta   90.00
_cell.angle_gamma   90.00
#
_symmetry.space_group_name_H-M   'P 1'
#
loop_
_entity.id
_entity.type
_entity.pdbx_description
1 polymer ?
#
loop_
_entity_poly.entity_id
_entity_poly.type
_entity_poly.pdbx_seq_one_letter_code
_entity_poly.pdbx_strand_id
1 'polypeptide(L)' 'ELIYELKAQYTIVTVTHNMQQAGRISDYTAFFYLGRLIEFGATTAIFTNPTERQTEDYITGRFG' A
#
# COMPACT_ATOMS: atom_id res chain seq x y z
N GLU A 1 9.37 1.79 15.33
CA GLU A 1 10.53 0.92 15.66
C GLU A 1 10.11 -0.52 15.79
N LEU A 2 9.26 -0.87 16.77
CA LEU A 2 8.75 -2.24 16.98
C LEU A 2 8.27 -2.96 15.71
N ILE A 3 7.50 -2.31 14.83
CA ILE A 3 7.00 -2.98 13.62
C ILE A 3 8.11 -3.37 12.63
N TYR A 4 9.21 -2.62 12.61
CA TYR A 4 10.38 -2.94 11.78
C TYR A 4 11.16 -4.13 12.35
N GLU A 5 11.27 -4.22 13.68
CA GLU A 5 11.87 -5.38 14.34
C GLU A 5 11.02 -6.63 14.12
N LEU A 6 9.70 -6.52 14.30
CA LEU A 6 8.78 -7.64 14.11
C LEU A 6 8.74 -8.13 12.68
N LYS A 7 8.79 -7.25 11.67
CA LYS A 7 8.76 -7.69 10.26
C LYS A 7 10.01 -8.49 9.86
N ALA A 8 11.12 -8.36 10.60
CA ALA A 8 12.31 -9.18 10.38
C ALA A 8 12.13 -10.63 10.87
N GLN A 9 11.16 -10.88 11.75
CA GLN A 9 10.91 -12.19 12.35
C GLN A 9 9.58 -12.81 11.91
N TYR A 10 8.64 -12.00 11.42
CA TYR A 10 7.28 -12.42 11.09
C TYR A 10 6.83 -11.88 9.74
N THR A 11 5.98 -12.66 9.06
CA THR A 11 5.19 -12.15 7.94
C THR A 11 3.97 -11.41 8.47
N ILE A 12 3.88 -10.12 8.21
CA ILE A 12 2.82 -9.24 8.71
C ILE A 12 1.93 -8.84 7.52
N VAL A 13 0.62 -9.02 7.67
CA VAL A 13 -0.38 -8.53 6.73
C VAL A 13 -1.26 -7.53 7.47
N THR A 14 -1.31 -6.30 6.98
CA THR A 14 -2.07 -5.20 7.58
C THR A 14 -3.05 -4.62 6.57
N VAL A 15 -4.30 -4.45 6.98
CA VAL A 15 -5.32 -3.72 6.21
C VAL A 15 -5.50 -2.36 6.85
N THR A 16 -5.30 -1.28 6.09
CA THR A 16 -5.38 0.09 6.61
C THR A 16 -5.79 1.08 5.54
N HIS A 17 -6.49 2.14 5.96
CA HIS A 17 -6.75 3.33 5.16
C HIS A 17 -5.69 4.44 5.41
N ASN A 18 -4.75 4.23 6.33
CA ASN A 18 -3.68 5.17 6.60
C ASN A 18 -2.55 4.99 5.58
N MET A 19 -2.68 5.69 4.46
CA MET A 19 -1.79 5.59 3.31
C MET A 19 -0.36 6.04 3.65
N GLN A 20 -0.20 7.06 4.50
CA GLN A 20 1.11 7.56 4.91
C GLN A 20 1.86 6.56 5.81
N GLN A 21 1.14 5.76 6.60
CA GLN A 21 1.76 4.67 7.35
C GLN A 21 2.06 3.49 6.45
N ALA A 22 1.11 3.08 5.61
CA ALA A 22 1.29 1.98 4.67
C ALA A 22 2.52 2.19 3.76
N GLY A 23 2.67 3.40 3.21
CA GLY A 23 3.80 3.78 2.37
C GLY A 23 5.17 3.77 3.06
N ARG A 24 5.20 3.86 4.39
CA ARG A 24 6.45 3.87 5.18
C ARG A 24 6.82 2.50 5.74
N ILE A 25 5.84 1.72 6.19
CA ILE A 25 6.10 0.49 6.94
C ILE A 25 6.06 -0.78 6.07
N SER A 26 5.36 -0.73 4.93
CA SER A 26 5.12 -1.92 4.10
C SER A 26 6.24 -2.13 3.07
N ASP A 27 6.58 -3.38 2.81
CA ASP A 27 7.46 -3.75 1.69
C ASP A 27 6.68 -3.85 0.38
N TYR A 28 5.48 -4.42 0.47
CA TYR A 28 4.55 -4.58 -0.64
C TYR A 28 3.20 -3.99 -0.28
N THR A 29 2.50 -3.48 -1.29
CA THR A 29 1.16 -2.92 -1.15
C THR A 29 0.24 -3.54 -2.19
N ALA A 30 -0.93 -3.96 -1.72
CA ALA A 30 -2.04 -4.39 -2.55
C ALA A 30 -3.16 -3.35 -2.44
N PHE A 31 -3.58 -2.79 -3.58
CA PHE A 31 -4.75 -1.93 -3.65
C PHE A 31 -5.97 -2.74 -4.06
N PHE A 32 -6.96 -2.78 -3.17
CA PHE A 32 -8.25 -3.40 -3.44
C PHE A 32 -9.32 -2.34 -3.63
N TYR A 33 -10.17 -2.53 -4.64
CA TYR A 33 -11.34 -1.70 -4.87
C TYR A 33 -12.54 -2.57 -5.23
N LEU A 34 -13.64 -2.41 -4.50
CA LEU A 34 -14.90 -3.17 -4.69
C LEU A 34 -14.70 -4.69 -4.78
N GLY A 35 -13.84 -5.24 -3.91
CA GLY A 35 -13.56 -6.68 -3.86
C GLY A 35 -12.62 -7.19 -4.96
N ARG A 36 -12.05 -6.32 -5.79
CA ARG A 36 -11.05 -6.67 -6.81
C ARG A 36 -9.67 -6.18 -6.39
N LEU A 37 -8.66 -7.01 -6.58
CA LEU A 37 -7.26 -6.59 -6.53
C LEU A 37 -6.98 -5.80 -7.80
N ILE A 38 -6.79 -4.49 -7.65
CA ILE A 38 -6.52 -3.57 -8.76
C ILE A 38 -5.03 -3.58 -9.07
N GLU A 39 -4.19 -3.43 -8.04
CA GLU A 39 -2.74 -3.39 -8.24
C GLU A 39 -2.01 -4.01 -7.04
N PHE A 40 -0.90 -4.69 -7.30
CA PHE A 40 -0.02 -5.23 -6.28
C PHE A 40 1.44 -5.05 -6.70
N GLY A 41 2.28 -4.56 -5.79
CA GLY A 41 3.70 -4.37 -6.08
C GLY A 41 4.49 -3.83 -4.90
N ALA A 42 5.76 -3.51 -5.16
CA ALA A 42 6.62 -2.87 -4.18
C ALA A 42 5.98 -1.55 -3.74
N THR A 43 5.93 -1.31 -2.43
CA THR A 43 5.25 -0.15 -1.85
C THR A 43 5.75 1.16 -2.46
N THR A 44 7.06 1.33 -2.66
CA THR A 44 7.60 2.52 -3.33
C THR A 44 6.99 2.74 -4.71
N ALA A 45 6.92 1.70 -5.56
CA ALA A 45 6.37 1.81 -6.91
C ALA A 45 4.89 2.21 -6.88
N ILE A 46 4.09 1.54 -6.04
CA ILE A 46 2.66 1.83 -5.87
C ILE A 46 2.44 3.30 -5.45
N PHE A 47 3.25 3.84 -4.55
CA PHE A 47 3.07 5.19 -4.00
C PHE A 47 3.72 6.32 -4.81
N THR A 48 4.69 6.03 -5.68
CA THR A 48 5.38 7.06 -6.47
C THR A 48 4.98 7.08 -7.93
N ASN A 49 4.82 5.91 -8.54
CA ASN A 49 4.52 5.78 -9.97
C ASN A 49 3.70 4.49 -10.21
N PRO A 50 2.45 4.46 -9.72
CA PRO A 50 1.57 3.32 -9.94
C PRO A 50 1.30 3.11 -11.43
N THR A 51 1.04 1.87 -11.81
CA THR A 51 0.73 1.50 -13.18
C THR A 51 -0.76 1.61 -13.49
N GLU A 52 -1.62 1.48 -12.48
CA GLU A 52 -3.06 1.60 -12.62
C GLU A 52 -3.54 3.00 -12.27
N ARG A 53 -4.32 3.60 -13.18
CA ARG A 53 -4.90 4.94 -12.98
C ARG A 53 -5.79 5.02 -11.74
N GLN A 54 -6.53 3.95 -11.44
CA GLN A 54 -7.37 3.87 -10.23
C GLN A 54 -6.53 3.90 -8.95
N THR A 55 -5.32 3.36 -8.97
CA THR A 55 -4.40 3.43 -7.84
C THR A 55 -3.85 4.85 -7.69
N GLU A 56 -3.44 5.48 -8.80
CA GLU A 56 -2.96 6.88 -8.81
C GLU A 56 -4.00 7.86 -8.26
N ASP A 57 -5.22 7.78 -8.78
CA ASP A 57 -6.31 8.64 -8.37
C ASP A 57 -6.59 8.47 -6.86
N TYR A 58 -6.50 7.23 -6.32
CA TYR A 58 -6.77 6.95 -4.91
C TYR A 58 -5.68 7.52 -3.99
N ILE A 59 -4.41 7.33 -4.35
CA ILE A 59 -3.25 7.80 -3.58
C ILE A 59 -3.14 9.33 -3.59
N THR A 60 -3.45 9.96 -4.72
CA THR A 60 -3.41 11.42 -4.86
C THR A 60 -4.64 12.12 -4.27
N GLY A 61 -5.62 11.38 -3.78
CA GLY A 61 -6.86 11.93 -3.21
C GLY A 61 -7.78 12.53 -4.27
N ARG A 62 -7.66 12.12 -5.53
CA ARG A 62 -8.60 12.49 -6.61
C ARG A 62 -9.89 11.65 -6.58
N PHE A 63 -9.96 10.66 -5.70
CA PHE A 63 -11.21 9.99 -5.33
C PHE A 63 -11.99 10.84 -4.33
N GLY A 64 -12.90 11.69 -4.83
CA GLY A 64 -13.92 12.36 -4.02
C GLY A 64 -13.40 13.52 -3.18
#